data_AF-A0A5J4U851-F1
#
_entry.id   AF-A0A5J4U851-F1
#
_cell.length_a   1.000
_cell.length_b   1.000
_cell.length_c   1.000
_cell.angle_alpha   90.00
_cell.angle_beta   90.00
_cell.angle_gamma   90.00
#
_symmetry.space_group_name_H-M   'P 1'
#
loop_
_entity.id
_entity.type
_entity.pdbx_description
1 polymer ?
#
loop_
_entity_poly.entity_id
_entity_poly.type
_entity_poly.pdbx_seq_one_letter_code
_entity_poly.pdbx_strand_id
1 'polypeptide(L)'
;MTLDLLLISDGSEQHVMYVSNIEKLTGVLICPYCHDYVTILSDTIKRANEYYNTHVDKCKSSTHEPSILLHDVPMPICPALLNHPTVEYLLALGLMDQFKAQRSFITYDFETLSDQVMKEITNQTTLLSQLSKLSIASTEVYLNRDK
;
A
#
# COMPACT_ATOMS: atom_id res chain seq x y z
N MET A 1 -3.47 21.13 9.46
CA MET A 1 -2.17 21.34 8.80
C MET A 1 -1.58 19.96 8.58
N THR A 2 -1.54 19.49 7.34
CA THR A 2 -0.91 18.23 6.95
C THR A 2 0.55 18.48 6.62
N LEU A 3 1.43 17.54 7.00
CA LEU A 3 2.87 17.61 6.76
C LEU A 3 3.26 16.40 5.91
N ASP A 4 3.85 16.65 4.75
CA ASP A 4 4.37 15.59 3.88
C ASP A 4 5.80 15.24 4.33
N LEU A 5 5.99 13.98 4.72
CA LEU A 5 7.25 13.47 5.25
C LEU A 5 7.74 12.31 4.37
N LEU A 6 9.00 12.38 3.94
CA LEU A 6 9.68 11.28 3.28
C LEU A 6 10.58 10.59 4.30
N LEU A 7 10.41 9.28 4.45
CA LEU A 7 11.22 8.45 5.33
C LEU A 7 12.18 7.62 4.48
N ILE A 8 13.48 7.84 4.66
CA ILE A 8 14.55 7.12 4.00
C ILE A 8 15.32 6.36 5.06
N SER A 9 15.43 5.05 4.91
CA SER A 9 16.22 4.20 5.80
C SER A 9 17.30 3.49 4.99
N ASP A 10 18.53 3.47 5.51
CA ASP A 10 19.63 2.68 4.94
C ASP A 10 19.87 1.36 5.69
N GLY A 11 19.00 1.04 6.66
CA GLY A 11 19.09 -0.13 7.53
C GLY A 11 19.76 0.14 8.88
N SER A 12 20.50 1.25 9.03
CA SER A 12 21.13 1.65 10.30
C SER A 12 20.64 2.98 10.83
N GLU A 13 20.33 3.93 9.93
CA GLU A 13 19.84 5.25 10.26
C GLU A 13 18.52 5.53 9.53
N GLN A 14 17.63 6.26 10.21
CA GLN A 14 16.37 6.73 9.64
C GLN A 14 16.46 8.24 9.44
N HIS A 15 16.39 8.67 8.19
CA HIS A 15 16.30 10.07 7.83
C HIS A 15 14.85 10.42 7.52
N VAL A 16 14.32 11.41 8.26
CA VAL A 16 13.00 11.99 7.99
C VAL A 16 13.22 13.37 7.37
N MET A 17 12.76 13.52 6.13
CA MET A 17 12.85 14.78 5.40
C MET A 17 11.45 15.37 5.19
N TYR A 18 11.31 16.67 5.45
CA TYR A 18 10.11 17.40 5.07
C TYR A 18 10.09 17.60 3.55
N VAL A 19 8.97 17.23 2.93
CA VAL A 19 8.75 17.42 1.50
C VAL A 19 7.86 18.64 1.30
N SER A 20 8.42 19.70 0.74
CA SER A 20 7.65 20.93 0.48
C SER A 20 6.71 20.81 -0.71
N ASN A 21 6.96 19.86 -1.63
CA ASN A 21 6.13 19.62 -2.79
C ASN A 21 6.25 18.15 -3.21
N ILE A 22 5.23 17.35 -2.85
CA ILE A 22 5.23 15.91 -3.13
C ILE A 22 5.07 15.61 -4.62
N GLU A 23 4.30 16.42 -5.34
CA GLU A 23 3.98 16.19 -6.76
C GLU A 23 5.23 16.35 -7.65
N LYS A 24 6.08 17.33 -7.36
CA LYS A 24 7.37 17.50 -8.05
C LYS A 24 8.36 16.39 -7.74
N LEU A 25 8.31 15.85 -6.52
CA LEU A 25 9.19 14.76 -6.10
C LEU A 25 8.81 13.44 -6.78
N THR A 26 7.51 13.15 -6.84
CA THR A 26 6.99 11.89 -7.39
C THR A 26 6.73 11.94 -8.90
N GLY A 27 6.64 13.13 -9.48
CA GLY A 27 6.27 13.33 -10.88
C GLY A 27 4.81 13.00 -11.17
N VAL A 28 3.94 13.01 -10.15
CA VAL A 28 2.50 12.77 -10.29
C VAL A 28 1.68 13.82 -9.53
N LEU A 29 0.52 14.16 -10.08
CA LEU A 29 -0.53 14.93 -9.43
C LEU A 29 -1.48 13.98 -8.72
N ILE A 30 -1.78 14.24 -7.46
CA ILE A 30 -2.65 13.42 -6.61
C ILE A 30 -3.80 14.30 -6.14
N CYS A 31 -5.04 13.89 -6.39
CA CYS A 31 -6.20 14.67 -5.97
C CYS A 31 -6.22 14.85 -4.44
N PRO A 32 -6.28 16.10 -3.92
CA PRO A 32 -6.18 16.36 -2.48
C PRO A 32 -7.45 16.01 -1.69
N TYR A 33 -8.54 15.67 -2.37
CA TYR A 33 -9.82 15.37 -1.72
C TYR A 33 -10.04 13.87 -1.57
N CYS A 34 -9.91 13.09 -2.66
CA CYS A 34 -10.07 11.64 -2.59
C CYS A 34 -8.76 10.89 -2.35
N HIS A 35 -7.60 11.46 -2.65
CA HIS A 35 -6.28 10.79 -2.62
C HIS A 35 -6.15 9.53 -3.53
N ASP A 36 -7.20 9.17 -4.27
CA ASP A 36 -7.24 7.99 -5.15
C ASP A 36 -6.92 8.31 -6.62
N TYR A 37 -7.26 9.52 -7.07
CA TYR A 37 -7.08 9.91 -8.47
C TYR A 37 -5.68 10.50 -8.69
N VAL A 38 -4.88 9.79 -9.51
CA VAL A 38 -3.48 10.15 -9.78
C VAL A 38 -3.26 10.29 -11.28
N THR A 39 -2.55 11.35 -11.68
CA THR A 39 -2.14 11.57 -13.08
C THR A 39 -0.67 11.96 -13.15
N ILE A 40 0.01 11.66 -14.27
CA ILE A 40 1.41 12.05 -14.47
C ILE A 40 1.51 13.58 -14.52
N LEU A 41 2.43 14.14 -13.72
CA LEU A 41 2.78 15.55 -13.78
C LEU A 41 3.47 15.81 -15.13
N SER A 42 2.77 16.51 -16.03
CA SER A 42 3.28 16.81 -17.35
C SER A 42 2.98 18.24 -17.74
N ASP A 43 4.03 19.02 -17.98
CA ASP A 43 3.91 20.37 -18.52
C ASP A 43 3.58 20.38 -20.01
N THR A 44 3.74 19.24 -20.68
CA THR A 44 3.55 19.09 -22.13
C THR A 44 2.15 18.60 -22.48
N ILE A 45 1.51 17.81 -21.61
CA ILE A 45 0.20 17.20 -21.88
C ILE A 45 -0.92 18.04 -21.24
N LYS A 46 -1.29 19.14 -21.92
CA LYS A 46 -2.39 20.03 -21.48
C LYS A 46 -3.69 19.28 -21.15
N ARG A 47 -4.02 18.27 -21.97
CA ARG A 47 -5.25 17.50 -21.83
C ARG A 47 -5.31 16.66 -20.54
N ALA A 48 -4.16 16.16 -20.07
CA ALA A 48 -4.10 15.41 -18.81
C ALA A 48 -4.37 16.34 -17.62
N ASN A 49 -3.80 17.55 -17.64
CA ASN A 49 -4.05 18.56 -16.62
C ASN A 49 -5.51 19.03 -16.63
N GLU A 50 -6.14 19.16 -17.80
CA GLU A 50 -7.57 19.48 -17.92
C GLU A 50 -8.46 18.39 -17.29
N TYR A 51 -8.17 17.11 -17.55
CA TYR A 51 -8.89 16.00 -16.93
C TYR A 51 -8.70 15.97 -15.41
N TYR A 52 -7.47 16.19 -14.95
CA TYR A 52 -7.16 16.28 -13.53
C TYR A 52 -7.94 17.42 -12.85
N ASN A 53 -7.90 18.63 -13.41
CA ASN A 53 -8.62 19.77 -12.85
C ASN A 53 -10.14 19.53 -12.85
N THR A 54 -10.68 18.96 -13.94
CA THR A 54 -12.10 18.60 -14.01
C THR A 54 -12.49 17.58 -12.95
N HIS A 55 -11.61 16.61 -12.65
CA HIS A 55 -11.80 15.70 -11.54
C HIS A 55 -11.81 16.47 -10.21
N VAL A 56 -10.77 17.25 -9.92
CA VAL A 56 -10.59 17.99 -8.65
C VAL A 56 -11.80 18.89 -8.36
N ASP A 57 -12.33 19.61 -9.35
CA ASP A 57 -13.50 20.48 -9.19
C ASP A 57 -14.76 19.71 -8.78
N LYS A 58 -15.00 18.55 -9.42
CA LYS A 58 -16.11 17.66 -9.03
C LYS A 58 -15.87 17.04 -7.66
N CYS A 59 -14.64 16.67 -7.38
CA CYS A 59 -14.19 16.01 -6.17
C CYS A 59 -14.37 16.91 -4.94
N LYS A 60 -14.12 18.23 -5.09
CA LYS A 60 -14.30 19.24 -4.03
C LYS A 60 -15.73 19.31 -3.47
N SER A 61 -16.74 19.09 -4.33
CA SER A 61 -18.15 19.10 -3.93
C SER A 61 -18.66 17.77 -3.37
N SER A 62 -17.85 16.72 -3.41
CA SER A 62 -18.20 15.40 -2.91
C SER A 62 -17.76 15.24 -1.46
N THR A 63 -18.62 14.66 -0.62
CA THR A 63 -18.25 14.18 0.71
C THR A 63 -17.49 12.86 0.54
N HIS A 64 -16.16 12.92 0.62
CA HIS A 64 -15.32 11.73 0.65
C HIS A 64 -15.23 11.23 2.09
N GLU A 65 -15.79 10.07 2.35
CA GLU A 65 -15.32 9.29 3.48
C GLU A 65 -14.01 8.62 3.03
N PRO A 66 -12.90 8.80 3.75
CA PRO A 66 -11.67 8.08 3.46
C PRO A 66 -11.91 6.59 3.70
N SER A 67 -12.30 5.87 2.65
CA SER A 67 -12.40 4.43 2.65
C SER A 67 -11.10 3.88 2.09
N ILE A 68 -10.31 3.25 2.97
CA ILE A 68 -9.24 2.37 2.49
C ILE A 68 -9.95 1.15 1.90
N LEU A 69 -10.08 1.14 0.57
CA LEU A 69 -10.57 -0.04 -0.15
C LEU A 69 -9.44 -1.07 -0.16
N LEU A 70 -9.42 -1.92 0.86
CA LEU A 70 -8.63 -3.14 0.82
C LEU A 70 -9.16 -4.01 -0.32
N HIS A 71 -8.27 -4.69 -1.03
CA HIS A 71 -8.70 -5.62 -2.07
C HIS A 71 -9.63 -6.69 -1.45
N ASP A 72 -10.66 -7.10 -2.19
CA ASP A 72 -11.66 -8.09 -1.76
C ASP A 72 -11.03 -9.46 -1.41
N VAL A 73 -9.80 -9.67 -1.88
CA VAL A 73 -8.97 -10.83 -1.57
C VAL A 73 -7.84 -10.38 -0.63
N PRO A 74 -7.61 -11.05 0.51
CA PRO A 74 -6.45 -10.79 1.35
C PRO A 74 -5.18 -11.03 0.52
N MET A 75 -4.59 -9.93 0.07
CA MET A 75 -3.39 -9.94 -0.75
C MET A 75 -2.22 -9.51 0.13
N PRO A 76 -1.09 -10.25 0.13
CA PRO A 76 0.12 -9.77 0.78
C PRO A 76 0.47 -8.38 0.24
N ILE A 77 0.55 -7.37 1.11
CA ILE A 77 0.94 -6.00 0.73
C ILE A 77 2.47 -5.99 0.50
N CYS A 78 2.89 -6.67 -0.55
CA CYS A 78 4.26 -6.61 -1.05
C CYS A 78 4.20 -6.77 -2.57
N PRO A 79 4.00 -5.66 -3.33
CA PRO A 79 3.92 -5.69 -4.80
C PRO A 79 5.12 -6.38 -5.45
N ALA A 80 6.30 -6.31 -4.81
CA ALA A 80 7.51 -6.98 -5.25
C ALA A 80 7.44 -8.52 -5.14
N LEU A 81 6.64 -9.04 -4.20
CA LEU A 81 6.43 -10.47 -3.99
C LEU A 81 5.38 -11.03 -4.95
N LEU A 82 4.31 -10.26 -5.20
CA LEU A 82 3.15 -10.67 -5.99
C LEU A 82 3.43 -10.78 -7.50
N ASN A 83 4.33 -9.96 -8.03
CA ASN A 83 4.71 -10.01 -9.44
C ASN A 83 5.94 -10.89 -9.72
N HIS A 84 6.41 -11.67 -8.73
CA HIS A 84 7.56 -12.54 -8.91
C HIS A 84 7.10 -13.94 -9.32
N PRO A 85 7.40 -14.40 -10.56
CA PRO A 85 6.86 -15.66 -11.10
C PRO A 85 7.14 -16.89 -10.22
N THR A 86 8.27 -16.87 -9.49
CA THR A 86 8.63 -17.95 -8.56
C THR A 86 7.73 -18.00 -7.33
N VAL A 87 7.31 -16.84 -6.79
CA VAL A 87 6.44 -16.81 -5.61
C VAL A 87 5.05 -17.29 -6.00
N GLU A 88 4.53 -16.82 -7.14
CA GLU A 88 3.24 -17.26 -7.68
C GLU A 88 3.22 -18.78 -7.92
N TYR A 89 4.28 -19.32 -8.52
CA TYR A 89 4.45 -20.76 -8.73
C TYR A 89 4.45 -21.57 -7.43
N LEU A 90 5.25 -21.15 -6.44
CA LEU A 90 5.37 -21.85 -5.16
C LEU A 90 4.06 -21.79 -4.36
N LEU A 91 3.35 -20.65 -4.40
CA LEU A 91 2.06 -20.48 -3.76
C LEU A 91 1.00 -21.38 -4.40
N ALA A 92 0.93 -21.40 -5.74
CA ALA A 92 -0.04 -22.22 -6.48
C ALA A 92 0.12 -23.73 -6.23
N LEU A 93 1.34 -24.18 -5.91
CA LEU A 93 1.63 -25.59 -5.62
C LEU A 93 1.68 -25.93 -4.14
N GLY A 94 1.49 -24.97 -3.24
CA GLY A 94 1.59 -25.18 -1.80
C GLY A 94 3.02 -25.51 -1.33
N LEU A 95 4.04 -25.06 -2.05
CA LEU A 95 5.47 -25.32 -1.80
C LEU A 95 6.17 -24.10 -1.18
N MET A 96 5.44 -23.29 -0.41
CA MET A 96 5.98 -22.08 0.21
C MET A 96 7.09 -22.37 1.23
N ASP A 97 7.18 -23.60 1.73
CA ASP A 97 8.28 -24.09 2.57
C ASP A 97 9.64 -24.11 1.84
N GLN A 98 9.61 -24.18 0.50
CA GLN A 98 10.81 -24.15 -0.34
C GLN A 98 11.25 -22.73 -0.70
N PHE A 99 10.42 -21.72 -0.40
CA PHE A 99 10.75 -20.33 -0.68
C PHE A 99 11.93 -19.89 0.19
N LYS A 100 13.00 -19.43 -0.46
CA LYS A 100 14.14 -18.79 0.20
C LYS A 100 14.12 -17.32 -0.16
N ALA A 101 13.91 -16.47 0.84
CA ALA A 101 14.01 -15.03 0.67
C ALA A 101 15.39 -14.68 0.07
N GLN A 102 15.39 -14.00 -1.07
CA GLN A 102 16.61 -13.44 -1.65
C GLN A 102 17.00 -12.15 -0.91
N ARG A 103 18.13 -11.53 -1.28
CA ARG A 103 18.58 -10.26 -0.67
C ARG A 103 17.47 -9.20 -0.73
N SER A 104 17.41 -8.36 0.32
CA SER A 104 16.53 -7.18 0.39
C SER A 104 15.03 -7.47 0.45
N PHE A 105 14.64 -8.69 0.86
CA PHE A 105 13.25 -8.99 1.19
C PHE A 105 13.02 -8.81 2.69
N ILE A 106 11.95 -8.07 3.02
CA ILE A 106 11.38 -8.01 4.36
C ILE A 106 10.14 -8.91 4.35
N THR A 107 10.16 -9.98 5.14
CA THR A 107 8.95 -10.78 5.38
C THR A 107 8.20 -10.21 6.57
N TYR A 108 6.89 -10.05 6.44
CA TYR A 108 6.01 -9.64 7.53
C TYR A 108 5.21 -10.85 8.00
N ASP A 109 5.20 -11.08 9.31
CA ASP A 109 4.33 -12.04 9.96
C ASP A 109 3.26 -11.26 10.73
N PHE A 110 1.99 -11.55 10.42
CA PHE A 110 0.84 -10.83 10.96
C PHE A 110 0.04 -11.77 11.86
N GLU A 111 0.11 -11.51 13.16
CA GLU A 111 -0.80 -12.16 14.10
C GLU A 111 -2.08 -11.34 14.18
N THR A 112 -3.21 -12.02 14.03
CA THR A 112 -4.53 -11.39 14.09
C THR A 112 -5.42 -12.14 15.07
N LEU A 113 -6.25 -11.39 15.80
CA LEU A 113 -7.34 -11.94 16.58
C LEU A 113 -8.62 -11.81 15.77
N SER A 114 -9.41 -12.89 15.72
CA SER A 114 -10.72 -12.88 15.08
C SER A 114 -11.79 -12.58 16.12
N ASP A 115 -12.40 -11.41 16.01
CA ASP A 115 -13.58 -11.05 16.78
C ASP A 115 -14.82 -11.51 16.02
N GLN A 116 -15.64 -12.36 16.64
CA GLN A 116 -16.88 -12.82 16.03
C GLN A 116 -17.92 -11.69 16.09
N VAL A 117 -18.39 -11.24 14.93
CA VAL A 117 -19.27 -10.07 14.82
C VAL A 117 -20.69 -10.48 14.41
N MET A 118 -20.83 -11.43 13.47
CA MET A 118 -22.12 -11.91 12.95
C MET A 118 -23.13 -10.78 12.65
N LYS A 119 -22.71 -9.80 11.86
CA LYS A 119 -23.51 -8.62 11.52
C LYS A 119 -23.98 -8.69 10.07
N GLU A 120 -25.28 -8.57 9.86
CA GLU A 120 -25.83 -8.37 8.52
C GLU A 120 -25.50 -6.94 8.05
N ILE A 121 -24.70 -6.85 6.99
CA ILE A 121 -24.31 -5.59 6.34
C ILE A 121 -25.38 -5.19 5.33
N THR A 122 -25.93 -6.17 4.63
CA THR A 122 -27.06 -6.04 3.69
C THR A 122 -27.94 -7.28 3.77
N ASN A 123 -29.08 -7.26 3.09
CA ASN A 123 -30.00 -8.40 2.99
C ASN A 123 -29.37 -9.68 2.39
N GLN A 124 -28.16 -9.58 1.82
CA GLN A 124 -27.46 -10.70 1.17
C GLN A 124 -26.03 -10.89 1.70
N THR A 125 -25.58 -10.10 2.66
CA THR A 125 -24.18 -10.11 3.11
C THR A 125 -24.11 -10.06 4.62
N THR A 126 -23.49 -11.09 5.21
CA THR A 126 -23.24 -11.19 6.65
C THR A 126 -21.74 -11.14 6.91
N LEU A 127 -21.30 -10.16 7.69
CA LEU A 127 -19.96 -10.10 8.25
C LEU A 127 -19.87 -11.10 9.41
N LEU A 128 -19.15 -12.20 9.22
CA LEU A 128 -19.04 -13.26 10.23
C LEU A 128 -18.07 -12.90 11.35
N SER A 129 -16.90 -12.37 10.99
CA SER A 129 -15.88 -11.92 11.93
C SER A 129 -15.11 -10.72 11.39
N GLN A 130 -14.47 -10.01 12.31
CA GLN A 130 -13.55 -8.91 12.01
C GLN A 130 -12.19 -9.25 12.61
N LEU A 131 -11.13 -9.13 11.81
CA LEU A 131 -9.76 -9.39 12.27
C LEU A 131 -9.18 -8.09 12.84
N SER A 132 -8.74 -8.15 14.09
CA SER A 132 -7.97 -7.09 14.74
C SER A 132 -6.49 -7.48 14.77
N LYS A 133 -5.61 -6.52 14.48
CA LYS A 133 -4.15 -6.75 14.48
C LYS A 133 -3.68 -7.00 15.91
N LEU A 134 -3.02 -8.14 16.13
CA LEU A 134 -2.40 -8.48 17.41
C LEU A 134 -0.93 -8.06 17.44
N SER A 135 -0.15 -8.54 16.45
CA SER A 135 1.26 -8.17 16.32
C SER A 135 1.73 -8.24 14.88
N ILE A 136 2.80 -7.50 14.60
CA ILE A 136 3.56 -7.61 13.35
C ILE A 136 5.00 -7.90 13.72
N ALA A 137 5.57 -8.97 13.17
CA ALA A 137 6.99 -9.19 13.15
C ALA A 137 7.51 -8.97 11.73
N SER A 138 8.71 -8.43 11.61
CA SER A 138 9.39 -8.29 10.33
C SER A 138 10.77 -8.91 10.40
N THR A 139 11.13 -9.71 9.40
CA THR A 139 12.48 -10.26 9.28
C THR A 139 13.13 -9.74 8.00
N GLU A 140 14.32 -9.15 8.14
CA GLU A 140 15.16 -8.74 7.02
C GLU A 140 16.37 -9.65 6.94
N VAL A 141 16.66 -10.18 5.74
CA VAL A 141 17.82 -11.06 5.53
C VAL A 141 19.02 -10.22 5.07
N TYR A 142 19.94 -9.96 5.99
CA TYR A 142 21.26 -9.37 5.70
C TYR A 142 22.34 -10.44 5.50
N LEU A 143 23.28 -10.18 4.59
CA LEU A 143 24.50 -11.00 4.46
C LEU A 143 25.58 -10.43 5.40
N ASN A 144 26.09 -11.26 6.31
CA ASN A 144 27.27 -10.88 7.09
C ASN A 144 28.46 -10.69 6.13
N ARG A 145 29.10 -9.52 6.16
CA ARG A 145 30.24 -9.16 5.27
C ARG A 145 31.57 -9.75 5.74
N ASP A 146 31.56 -10.67 6.70
CA ASP A 146 32.76 -11.38 7.14
C ASP A 146 33.11 -12.52 6.17
N LYS A 147 33.76 -12.16 5.05
CA LYS A 147 34.71 -13.00 4.29
C LYS A 147 35.49 -12.20 3.26
#